data_AF-A0A512HF35-F1
#
_entry.id   AF-A0A512HF35-F1
#
_cell.length_a   1.000
_cell.length_b   1.000
_cell.length_c   1.000
_cell.angle_alpha   90.00
_cell.angle_beta   90.00
_cell.angle_gamma   90.00
#
_symmetry.space_group_name_H-M   'P 1'
#
loop_
_entity.id
_entity.type
_entity.pdbx_description
1 polymer ?
#
loop_
_entity_poly.entity_id
_entity_poly.type
_entity_poly.pdbx_seq_one_letter_code
_entity_poly.pdbx_strand_id
1 'polypeptide(L)'
;MKASDGRLWLHTDTTLLKVRDAVTWGNVMKNDRRAFYIYDLELAARKDGAKVLSFDDAYAVWHKMWKNGRVYPLNNDKATLLIGDIVRDDQENCITMLLRISDTAAPNSVYSNPSNGDYVEHVKEGKIGADFACHVIISTVMEKAQPNVYTCAIERVPGISAGLVQRILSKMLNYEYNENAEFYKYPHPGGGLNRDNQPRMERCCPHTELRGRPSASMIKDINNGRLTGISLIRSEAITPIAGAPFLRKSETELKLDIDFKNLPMQVWGSIERALKANSGDFGTAKVSYQRPGSKRFVTVELNSTTGHPLSDLYVESFEIGPIFPPLAHSSKTVVTRLSDPAIKQFKSYRAI
;
A
#
# COMPACT_ATOMS: atom_id res chain seq x y z
N MET A 1 55.98 18.39 61.02
CA MET A 1 55.21 18.07 62.24
C MET A 1 53.76 18.48 61.99
N LYS A 2 52.81 17.61 62.35
CA LYS A 2 51.40 17.55 61.90
C LYS A 2 50.55 18.82 62.10
N ALA A 3 49.61 19.03 61.17
CA ALA A 3 48.17 19.31 61.35
C ALA A 3 47.62 19.74 59.96
N SER A 4 46.41 19.49 59.48
CA SER A 4 45.21 18.71 59.87
C SER A 4 44.27 18.87 58.66
N ASP A 5 43.82 17.78 58.07
CA ASP A 5 42.42 17.33 58.05
C ASP A 5 41.42 18.24 57.28
N GLY A 6 40.77 17.65 56.28
CA GLY A 6 39.86 18.33 55.36
C GLY A 6 39.32 17.38 54.29
N ARG A 7 38.53 16.40 54.71
CA ARG A 7 37.72 15.56 53.82
C ARG A 7 36.73 16.43 53.05
N LEU A 8 36.73 16.33 51.72
CA LEU A 8 35.58 16.71 50.89
C LEU A 8 35.15 15.49 50.07
N TRP A 9 33.95 15.01 50.37
CA TRP A 9 33.24 14.02 49.56
C TRP A 9 32.69 14.72 48.32
N LEU A 10 33.06 14.25 47.13
CA LEU A 10 32.33 14.54 45.89
C LEU A 10 32.07 13.23 45.16
N HIS A 11 30.93 12.63 45.49
CA HIS A 11 30.21 11.78 44.55
C HIS A 11 29.73 12.67 43.40
N THR A 12 30.26 12.46 42.20
CA THR A 12 29.51 12.75 40.96
C THR A 12 29.75 11.63 39.97
N ASP A 13 28.82 10.69 40.02
CA ASP A 13 28.45 9.80 38.94
C ASP A 13 28.29 10.63 37.65
N THR A 14 29.21 10.46 36.71
CA THR A 14 29.06 11.05 35.37
C THR A 14 29.07 9.93 34.35
N THR A 15 28.01 9.12 34.41
CA THR A 15 27.63 8.26 33.30
C THR A 15 27.20 9.19 32.17
N LEU A 16 28.14 9.50 31.27
CA LEU A 16 27.91 10.20 30.01
C LEU A 16 26.97 9.36 29.14
N LEU A 17 25.67 9.52 29.39
CA LEU A 17 24.60 9.18 28.46
C LEU A 17 24.88 9.95 27.16
N LYS A 18 25.48 9.25 26.20
CA LYS A 18 25.42 9.60 24.78
C LYS A 18 23.95 9.58 24.37
N VAL A 19 23.27 10.70 24.58
CA VAL A 19 22.04 11.02 23.86
C VAL A 19 22.47 11.24 22.42
N ARG A 20 22.53 10.15 21.65
CA ARG A 20 22.46 10.22 20.20
C ARG A 20 21.05 10.66 19.89
N ASP A 21 20.87 11.97 19.75
CA ASP A 21 19.79 12.52 18.95
C ASP A 21 19.97 12.00 17.53
N ALA A 22 19.39 10.84 17.27
CA ALA A 22 19.08 10.40 15.93
C ALA A 22 18.01 11.36 15.43
N VAL A 23 18.45 12.49 14.89
CA VAL A 23 17.73 13.18 13.83
C VAL A 23 17.47 12.09 12.79
N THR A 24 16.25 11.58 12.76
CA THR A 24 15.78 10.63 11.75
C THR A 24 15.74 11.40 10.43
N TRP A 25 16.91 11.52 9.79
CA TRP A 25 17.01 11.71 8.35
C TRP A 25 16.05 10.70 7.75
N GLY A 26 15.00 11.18 7.06
CA GLY A 26 13.97 10.32 6.47
C GLY A 26 14.67 9.15 5.78
N ASN A 27 14.39 7.92 6.24
CA ASN A 27 15.14 6.71 5.92
C ASN A 27 15.53 6.69 4.43
N VAL A 28 16.77 7.09 4.12
CA VAL A 28 17.34 6.88 2.79
C VAL A 28 17.35 5.37 2.62
N MET A 29 16.66 4.89 1.59
CA MET A 29 16.57 3.46 1.31
C MET A 29 17.98 2.92 1.11
N LYS A 30 18.43 2.08 2.03
CA LYS A 30 19.72 1.42 1.88
C LYS A 30 19.58 0.33 0.82
N ASN A 31 20.59 0.18 -0.03
CA ASN A 31 20.58 -0.80 -1.09
C ASN A 31 20.65 -2.26 -0.58
N ASP A 32 20.97 -2.48 0.70
CA ASP A 32 21.04 -3.77 1.39
C ASP A 32 19.75 -4.13 2.16
N ARG A 33 18.71 -3.30 2.10
CA ARG A 33 17.45 -3.53 2.82
C ARG A 33 16.26 -3.17 1.95
N ARG A 34 15.13 -3.86 2.14
CA ARG A 34 13.85 -3.56 1.49
C ARG A 34 12.70 -3.72 2.46
N ALA A 35 11.77 -2.78 2.43
CA ALA A 35 10.53 -2.86 3.20
C ALA A 35 9.38 -3.29 2.30
N PHE A 36 8.48 -4.10 2.81
CA PHE A 36 7.25 -4.52 2.15
C PHE A 36 6.04 -4.08 2.98
N TYR A 37 5.06 -3.47 2.32
CA TYR A 37 3.77 -3.11 2.93
C TYR A 37 2.73 -4.18 2.60
N ILE A 38 1.89 -4.53 3.58
CA ILE A 38 0.86 -5.55 3.46
C ILE A 38 -0.47 -4.93 3.08
N TYR A 39 -1.08 -5.46 2.04
CA TYR A 39 -2.38 -5.06 1.52
C TYR A 39 -3.29 -6.29 1.38
N ASP A 40 -4.59 -6.04 1.45
CA ASP A 40 -5.60 -6.92 0.88
C ASP A 40 -5.81 -6.56 -0.59
N LEU A 41 -5.60 -7.54 -1.47
CA LEU A 41 -5.91 -7.47 -2.89
C LEU A 41 -7.26 -8.13 -3.13
N GLU A 42 -8.27 -7.33 -3.46
CA GLU A 42 -9.58 -7.83 -3.86
C GLU A 42 -9.67 -7.87 -5.39
N LEU A 43 -10.11 -9.02 -5.93
CA LEU A 43 -10.62 -9.09 -7.29
C LEU A 43 -12.09 -8.71 -7.26
N ALA A 44 -12.45 -7.64 -7.96
CA ALA A 44 -13.79 -7.07 -7.93
C ALA A 44 -14.35 -6.89 -9.35
N ALA A 45 -15.65 -6.63 -9.42
CA ALA A 45 -16.37 -6.33 -10.65
C ALA A 45 -17.20 -5.07 -10.43
N ARG A 46 -17.29 -4.21 -11.46
CA ARG A 46 -17.98 -2.90 -11.35
C ARG A 46 -19.50 -2.98 -11.27
N LYS A 47 -20.09 -4.12 -11.62
CA LYS A 47 -21.53 -4.30 -11.67
C LYS A 47 -21.98 -5.16 -10.50
N ASP A 48 -22.95 -4.68 -9.73
CA ASP A 48 -23.54 -5.43 -8.62
C ASP A 48 -24.10 -6.79 -9.11
N GLY A 49 -23.79 -7.85 -8.36
CA GLY A 49 -24.18 -9.21 -8.70
C GLY A 49 -23.45 -9.81 -9.90
N ALA A 50 -22.44 -9.13 -10.47
CA ALA A 50 -21.56 -9.76 -11.45
C ALA A 50 -20.79 -10.91 -10.79
N LYS A 51 -20.60 -12.01 -11.54
CA LYS A 51 -19.65 -13.04 -11.15
C LYS A 51 -18.28 -12.37 -10.97
N VAL A 52 -17.51 -12.78 -9.97
CA VAL A 52 -16.14 -12.30 -9.71
C VAL A 52 -15.10 -13.20 -10.41
N LEU A 53 -14.00 -12.61 -10.88
CA LEU A 53 -12.92 -13.27 -11.60
C LEU A 53 -12.14 -14.13 -10.62
N SER A 54 -11.88 -15.38 -11.02
CA SER A 54 -11.02 -16.25 -10.23
C SER A 54 -9.58 -15.73 -10.24
N PHE A 55 -8.80 -16.08 -9.23
CA PHE A 55 -7.38 -15.74 -9.22
C PHE A 55 -6.63 -16.33 -10.40
N ASP A 56 -6.90 -17.58 -10.75
CA ASP A 56 -6.23 -18.25 -11.86
C ASP A 56 -6.52 -17.57 -13.20
N ASP A 57 -7.75 -17.11 -13.41
CA ASP A 57 -8.08 -16.33 -14.61
C ASP A 57 -7.36 -14.97 -14.62
N ALA A 58 -7.29 -14.28 -13.48
CA ALA A 58 -6.55 -13.03 -13.35
C ALA A 58 -5.04 -13.23 -13.61
N TYR A 59 -4.46 -14.28 -13.02
CA TYR A 59 -3.08 -14.69 -13.22
C TYR A 59 -2.80 -15.02 -14.69
N ALA A 60 -3.68 -15.78 -15.36
CA ALA A 60 -3.53 -16.11 -16.77
C ALA A 60 -3.45 -14.85 -17.63
N VAL A 61 -4.24 -13.82 -17.32
CA VAL A 61 -4.15 -12.52 -18.00
C VAL A 61 -2.83 -11.83 -17.70
N TRP A 62 -2.43 -11.70 -16.44
CA TRP A 62 -1.16 -11.04 -16.08
C TRP A 62 0.05 -11.73 -16.71
N HIS A 63 0.08 -13.07 -16.68
CA HIS A 63 1.10 -13.88 -17.32
C HIS A 63 1.12 -13.69 -18.84
N LYS A 64 -0.05 -13.65 -19.51
CA LYS A 64 -0.17 -13.34 -20.94
C LYS A 64 0.40 -11.94 -21.25
N MET A 65 0.06 -10.93 -20.45
CA MET A 65 0.52 -9.56 -20.64
C MET A 65 2.05 -9.43 -20.47
N TRP A 66 2.61 -10.11 -19.48
CA TRP A 66 4.07 -10.23 -19.31
C TRP A 66 4.73 -10.87 -20.53
N LYS A 67 4.26 -12.07 -20.93
CA LYS A 67 4.83 -12.83 -22.04
C LYS A 67 4.81 -12.05 -23.36
N ASN A 68 3.77 -11.26 -23.57
CA ASN A 68 3.62 -10.42 -24.76
C ASN A 68 4.38 -9.08 -24.67
N GLY A 69 5.06 -8.79 -23.56
CA GLY A 69 5.74 -7.52 -23.34
C GLY A 69 4.79 -6.32 -23.34
N ARG A 70 3.53 -6.52 -22.91
CA ARG A 70 2.52 -5.46 -22.94
C ARG A 70 2.91 -4.35 -21.97
N VAL A 71 2.87 -3.12 -22.46
CA VAL A 71 3.16 -1.93 -21.68
C VAL A 71 1.91 -1.12 -21.39
N TYR A 72 1.98 -0.31 -20.33
CA TYR A 72 0.97 0.66 -19.95
C TYR A 72 1.58 2.07 -19.87
N PRO A 73 1.29 2.95 -20.83
CA PRO A 73 1.79 4.32 -20.82
C PRO A 73 1.10 5.16 -19.73
N LEU A 74 1.87 6.07 -19.14
CA LEU A 74 1.47 7.04 -18.13
C LEU A 74 1.88 8.45 -18.55
N ASN A 75 1.17 9.45 -18.02
CA ASN A 75 1.56 10.86 -18.10
C ASN A 75 1.85 11.33 -19.54
N ASN A 76 0.96 11.03 -20.48
CA ASN A 76 1.14 11.30 -21.92
C ASN A 76 2.45 10.69 -22.45
N ASP A 77 2.62 9.39 -22.24
CA ASP A 77 3.78 8.59 -22.67
C ASP A 77 5.14 9.00 -22.05
N LYS A 78 5.15 9.86 -21.03
CA LYS A 78 6.38 10.25 -20.33
C LYS A 78 6.90 9.16 -19.39
N ALA A 79 6.04 8.26 -18.93
CA ALA A 79 6.43 7.09 -18.18
C ALA A 79 5.74 5.84 -18.72
N THR A 80 6.39 4.69 -18.60
CA THR A 80 5.84 3.41 -19.07
C THR A 80 5.95 2.37 -17.97
N LEU A 81 4.82 1.74 -17.64
CA LEU A 81 4.73 0.62 -16.70
C LEU A 81 4.64 -0.72 -17.43
N LEU A 82 5.24 -1.77 -16.88
CA LEU A 82 5.07 -3.14 -17.36
C LEU A 82 5.25 -4.16 -16.24
N ILE A 83 4.79 -5.39 -16.49
CA ILE A 83 5.24 -6.57 -15.74
C ILE A 83 6.56 -7.00 -16.37
N GLY A 84 7.67 -6.84 -15.67
CA GLY A 84 9.01 -7.22 -16.14
C GLY A 84 9.27 -8.71 -16.02
N ASP A 85 8.75 -9.34 -14.95
CA ASP A 85 8.90 -10.76 -14.69
C ASP A 85 7.76 -11.26 -13.79
N ILE A 86 7.45 -12.56 -13.85
CA ILE A 86 6.44 -13.20 -13.00
C ILE A 86 6.82 -14.66 -12.74
N VAL A 87 6.85 -15.02 -11.46
CA VAL A 87 7.13 -16.38 -10.99
C VAL A 87 5.94 -16.85 -10.17
N ARG A 88 5.41 -18.04 -10.47
CA ARG A 88 4.39 -18.71 -9.65
C ARG A 88 5.05 -19.84 -8.87
N ASP A 89 4.76 -19.88 -7.58
CA ASP A 89 5.23 -20.92 -6.68
C ASP A 89 4.01 -21.59 -6.03
N ASP A 90 3.63 -22.76 -6.57
CA ASP A 90 2.49 -23.53 -6.09
C ASP A 90 2.76 -24.19 -4.72
N GLN A 91 4.03 -24.39 -4.33
CA GLN A 91 4.38 -24.93 -3.02
C GLN A 91 4.19 -23.86 -1.94
N GLU A 92 4.62 -22.64 -2.25
CA GLU A 92 4.48 -21.49 -1.35
C GLU A 92 3.08 -20.87 -1.40
N ASN A 93 2.26 -21.25 -2.39
CA ASN A 93 0.94 -20.70 -2.68
C ASN A 93 0.99 -19.18 -2.90
N CYS A 94 1.90 -18.75 -3.76
CA CYS A 94 2.03 -17.34 -4.11
C CYS A 94 2.53 -17.15 -5.54
N ILE A 95 2.37 -15.93 -6.02
CA ILE A 95 3.07 -15.43 -7.19
C ILE A 95 3.93 -14.24 -6.78
N THR A 96 5.10 -14.12 -7.39
CA THR A 96 5.97 -12.95 -7.28
C THR A 96 6.04 -12.28 -8.65
N MET A 97 5.58 -11.05 -8.74
CA MET A 97 5.69 -10.21 -9.92
C MET A 97 6.79 -9.18 -9.71
N LEU A 98 7.54 -8.90 -10.76
CA LEU A 98 8.40 -7.72 -10.86
C LEU A 98 7.70 -6.68 -11.72
N LEU A 99 7.23 -5.59 -11.12
CA LEU A 99 6.70 -4.44 -11.84
C LEU A 99 7.83 -3.46 -12.14
N ARG A 100 7.87 -2.92 -13.35
CA ARG A 100 8.88 -1.94 -13.76
C ARG A 100 8.24 -0.67 -14.27
N ILE A 101 8.84 0.46 -13.94
CA ILE A 101 8.52 1.77 -14.52
C ILE A 101 9.77 2.36 -15.16
N SER A 102 9.63 2.86 -16.38
CA SER A 102 10.66 3.66 -17.06
C SER A 102 10.11 5.08 -17.26
N ASP A 103 10.71 6.05 -16.57
CA ASP A 103 10.27 7.46 -16.58
C ASP A 103 11.26 8.37 -17.34
N THR A 104 10.84 8.81 -18.53
CA THR A 104 11.63 9.73 -19.38
C THR A 104 11.65 11.16 -18.83
N ALA A 105 10.69 11.54 -17.99
CA ALA A 105 10.60 12.86 -17.37
C ALA A 105 11.34 12.97 -16.03
N ALA A 106 11.76 11.85 -15.43
CA ALA A 106 12.60 11.87 -14.24
C ALA A 106 13.92 12.64 -14.47
N PRO A 107 14.56 13.22 -13.45
CA PRO A 107 15.89 13.80 -13.60
C PRO A 107 16.94 12.80 -14.10
N ASN A 108 18.02 13.30 -14.71
CA ASN A 108 19.19 12.49 -15.01
C ASN A 108 19.81 11.95 -13.72
N SER A 109 20.49 10.81 -13.80
CA SER A 109 21.22 10.27 -12.65
C SER A 109 22.51 11.05 -12.47
N VAL A 110 22.82 11.44 -11.23
CA VAL A 110 24.06 12.12 -10.88
C VAL A 110 24.77 11.32 -9.80
N TYR A 111 26.03 10.98 -10.03
CA TYR A 111 26.91 10.42 -9.01
C TYR A 111 27.95 11.47 -8.64
N SER A 112 28.09 11.76 -7.36
CA SER A 112 29.05 12.75 -6.87
C SER A 112 30.09 12.12 -5.96
N ASN A 113 31.28 12.71 -5.97
CA ASN A 113 32.29 12.53 -4.94
C ASN A 113 32.49 13.87 -4.23
N PRO A 114 31.73 14.14 -3.15
CA PRO A 114 31.81 15.41 -2.44
C PRO A 114 33.21 15.73 -1.89
N SER A 115 34.03 14.71 -1.59
CA SER A 115 35.39 14.92 -1.09
C SER A 115 36.32 15.57 -2.12
N ASN A 116 36.04 15.36 -3.41
CA ASN A 116 36.78 15.98 -4.52
C ASN A 116 36.03 17.18 -5.13
N GLY A 117 34.78 17.43 -4.75
CA GLY A 117 33.92 18.43 -5.39
C GLY A 117 33.41 18.03 -6.78
N ASP A 118 33.62 16.79 -7.20
CA ASP A 118 33.29 16.29 -8.54
C ASP A 118 31.90 15.64 -8.59
N TYR A 119 31.27 15.72 -9.76
CA TYR A 119 30.09 14.92 -10.09
C TYR A 119 30.08 14.49 -11.56
N VAL A 120 29.44 13.37 -11.83
CA VAL A 120 29.19 12.84 -13.17
C VAL A 120 27.69 12.74 -13.37
N GLU A 121 27.18 13.48 -14.35
CA GLU A 121 25.79 13.39 -14.81
C GLU A 121 25.69 12.35 -15.94
N HIS A 122 24.74 11.43 -15.80
CA HIS A 122 24.38 10.45 -16.82
C HIS A 122 23.11 10.91 -17.54
N VAL A 123 23.32 11.61 -18.66
CA VAL A 123 22.24 12.17 -19.49
C VAL A 123 21.47 11.04 -20.19
N LYS A 124 20.14 11.08 -20.10
CA LYS A 124 19.27 10.14 -20.81
C LYS A 124 19.12 10.53 -22.28
N GLU A 125 19.14 9.54 -23.17
CA GLU A 125 18.99 9.75 -24.61
C GLU A 125 17.68 9.14 -25.16
N GLY A 126 17.05 9.84 -26.10
CA GLY A 126 15.86 9.36 -26.80
C GLY A 126 14.70 9.00 -25.87
N LYS A 127 14.26 7.73 -25.91
CA LYS A 127 13.15 7.20 -25.09
C LYS A 127 13.61 6.48 -23.82
N ILE A 128 14.89 6.62 -23.43
CA ILE A 128 15.41 6.00 -22.21
C ILE A 128 14.90 6.77 -20.99
N GLY A 129 14.22 6.07 -20.09
CA GLY A 129 13.76 6.61 -18.81
C GLY A 129 14.63 6.16 -17.64
N ALA A 130 14.46 6.83 -16.50
CA ALA A 130 14.93 6.31 -15.22
C ALA A 130 14.09 5.07 -14.88
N ASP A 131 14.76 3.94 -14.67
CA ASP A 131 14.12 2.65 -14.49
C ASP A 131 14.09 2.26 -13.01
N PHE A 132 12.92 1.89 -12.51
CA PHE A 132 12.71 1.37 -11.16
C PHE A 132 11.93 0.06 -11.23
N ALA A 133 12.24 -0.88 -10.34
CA ALA A 133 11.52 -2.14 -10.24
C ALA A 133 11.01 -2.38 -8.82
N CYS A 134 9.80 -2.93 -8.71
CA CYS A 134 9.10 -3.23 -7.46
C CYS A 134 8.63 -4.69 -7.48
N HIS A 135 9.01 -5.44 -6.45
CA HIS A 135 8.51 -6.79 -6.22
C HIS A 135 7.11 -6.73 -5.57
N VAL A 136 6.19 -7.49 -6.12
CA VAL A 136 4.83 -7.66 -5.61
C VAL A 136 4.59 -9.15 -5.39
N ILE A 137 4.32 -9.54 -4.15
CA ILE A 137 4.04 -10.93 -3.77
C ILE A 137 2.54 -11.03 -3.50
N ILE A 138 1.85 -11.95 -4.15
CA ILE A 138 0.40 -12.14 -3.99
C ILE A 138 0.12 -13.59 -3.63
N SER A 139 -0.67 -13.80 -2.57
CA SER A 139 -1.15 -15.13 -2.20
C SER A 139 -2.07 -15.67 -3.29
N THR A 140 -1.95 -16.95 -3.65
CA THR A 140 -2.92 -17.62 -4.52
C THR A 140 -4.12 -18.18 -3.74
N VAL A 141 -4.05 -18.10 -2.40
CA VAL A 141 -5.11 -18.53 -1.48
C VAL A 141 -5.83 -17.31 -0.93
N MET A 142 -7.17 -17.39 -0.92
CA MET A 142 -8.04 -16.34 -0.39
C MET A 142 -7.86 -16.19 1.13
N GLU A 143 -8.05 -14.97 1.62
CA GLU A 143 -8.15 -14.67 3.04
C GLU A 143 -9.38 -15.33 3.67
N LYS A 144 -9.21 -15.81 4.89
CA LYS A 144 -10.25 -16.51 5.64
C LYS A 144 -11.51 -15.65 5.76
N ALA A 145 -12.64 -16.24 5.36
CA ALA A 145 -13.96 -15.60 5.35
C ALA A 145 -14.08 -14.35 4.47
N GLN A 146 -13.15 -14.11 3.54
CA GLN A 146 -13.19 -13.00 2.60
C GLN A 146 -13.07 -13.52 1.15
N PRO A 147 -14.20 -13.76 0.46
CA PRO A 147 -14.16 -14.27 -0.90
C PRO A 147 -13.50 -13.27 -1.84
N ASN A 148 -12.64 -13.78 -2.73
CA ASN A 148 -11.90 -13.00 -3.75
C ASN A 148 -10.91 -11.97 -3.18
N VAL A 149 -10.61 -12.03 -1.88
CA VAL A 149 -9.58 -11.20 -1.24
C VAL A 149 -8.34 -12.06 -1.00
N TYR A 150 -7.17 -11.55 -1.36
CA TYR A 150 -5.89 -12.23 -1.27
C TYR A 150 -4.88 -11.36 -0.54
N THR A 151 -4.01 -11.94 0.28
CA THR A 151 -2.88 -11.20 0.85
C THR A 151 -1.95 -10.73 -0.26
N CYS A 152 -1.49 -9.47 -0.18
CA CYS A 152 -0.52 -8.89 -1.10
C CYS A 152 0.57 -8.16 -0.32
N ALA A 153 1.83 -8.34 -0.68
CA ALA A 153 2.96 -7.57 -0.16
C ALA A 153 3.62 -6.79 -1.30
N ILE A 154 3.80 -5.49 -1.12
CA ILE A 154 4.36 -4.59 -2.12
C ILE A 154 5.66 -4.01 -1.59
N GLU A 155 6.75 -4.21 -2.33
CA GLU A 155 8.04 -3.59 -2.04
C GLU A 155 7.89 -2.07 -2.09
N ARG A 156 8.32 -1.39 -1.03
CA ARG A 156 8.42 0.06 -1.01
C ARG A 156 9.54 0.47 -1.98
N VAL A 157 9.17 1.07 -3.10
CA VAL A 157 10.11 1.59 -4.11
C VAL A 157 9.71 3.03 -4.48
N PRO A 158 10.65 3.99 -4.51
CA PRO A 158 10.33 5.36 -4.92
C PRO A 158 9.78 5.36 -6.34
N GLY A 159 8.68 6.09 -6.56
CA GLY A 159 8.04 6.19 -7.88
C GLY A 159 7.09 5.04 -8.23
N ILE A 160 6.99 3.98 -7.42
CA ILE A 160 5.99 2.91 -7.60
C ILE A 160 5.17 2.77 -6.31
N SER A 161 4.03 3.46 -6.26
CA SER A 161 3.08 3.38 -5.14
C SER A 161 2.15 2.18 -5.28
N ALA A 162 1.51 1.75 -4.18
CA ALA A 162 0.47 0.73 -4.23
C ALA A 162 -0.66 1.09 -5.21
N GLY A 163 -1.03 2.36 -5.34
CA GLY A 163 -1.99 2.82 -6.35
C GLY A 163 -1.52 2.62 -7.80
N LEU A 164 -0.21 2.71 -8.08
CA LEU A 164 0.36 2.35 -9.38
C LEU A 164 0.29 0.83 -9.61
N VAL A 165 0.59 0.03 -8.59
CA VAL A 165 0.45 -1.44 -8.62
C VAL A 165 -1.00 -1.85 -8.92
N GLN A 166 -1.97 -1.33 -8.18
CA GLN A 166 -3.39 -1.60 -8.43
C GLN A 166 -3.78 -1.24 -9.87
N ARG A 167 -3.35 -0.06 -10.32
CA ARG A 167 -3.69 0.47 -11.64
C ARG A 167 -3.13 -0.39 -12.76
N ILE A 168 -1.88 -0.86 -12.67
CA ILE A 168 -1.34 -1.74 -13.71
C ILE A 168 -2.05 -3.09 -13.73
N LEU A 169 -2.27 -3.73 -12.56
CA LEU A 169 -2.95 -5.02 -12.49
C LEU A 169 -4.37 -4.95 -13.07
N SER A 170 -5.13 -3.90 -12.73
CA SER A 170 -6.45 -3.63 -13.31
C SER A 170 -6.38 -3.31 -14.80
N LYS A 171 -5.35 -2.58 -15.25
CA LYS A 171 -5.22 -2.20 -16.66
C LYS A 171 -4.95 -3.41 -17.55
N MET A 172 -4.17 -4.37 -17.08
CA MET A 172 -3.92 -5.62 -17.79
C MET A 172 -5.21 -6.43 -17.98
N LEU A 173 -6.06 -6.51 -16.95
CA LEU A 173 -7.41 -7.09 -17.05
C LEU A 173 -8.28 -6.33 -18.05
N ASN A 174 -8.22 -4.99 -18.03
CA ASN A 174 -8.97 -4.14 -18.95
C ASN A 174 -8.51 -4.31 -20.42
N TYR A 175 -7.22 -4.57 -20.68
CA TYR A 175 -6.77 -4.89 -22.04
C TYR A 175 -7.38 -6.19 -22.54
N GLU A 176 -7.34 -7.26 -21.74
CA GLU A 176 -7.99 -8.53 -22.12
C GLU A 176 -9.50 -8.35 -22.34
N TYR A 177 -10.17 -7.61 -21.46
CA TYR A 177 -11.59 -7.29 -21.61
C TYR A 177 -11.93 -6.58 -22.93
N ASN A 178 -11.09 -5.64 -23.40
CA ASN A 178 -11.38 -4.93 -24.65
C ASN A 178 -10.99 -5.74 -25.89
N GLU A 179 -9.93 -6.54 -25.82
CA GLU A 179 -9.37 -7.27 -26.95
C GLU A 179 -10.02 -8.64 -27.17
N ASN A 180 -10.60 -9.24 -26.12
CA ASN A 180 -11.25 -10.54 -26.17
C ASN A 180 -12.73 -10.41 -25.82
N ALA A 181 -13.59 -10.47 -26.84
CA ALA A 181 -15.04 -10.33 -26.69
C ALA A 181 -15.67 -11.43 -25.79
N GLU A 182 -15.06 -12.61 -25.71
CA GLU A 182 -15.52 -13.72 -24.87
C GLU A 182 -14.98 -13.64 -23.43
N PHE A 183 -13.95 -12.82 -23.19
CA PHE A 183 -13.39 -12.69 -21.85
C PHE A 183 -14.46 -12.20 -20.88
N TYR A 184 -14.63 -13.00 -19.82
CA TYR A 184 -15.46 -12.70 -18.67
C TYR A 184 -16.94 -12.43 -18.99
N LYS A 185 -17.51 -13.30 -19.84
CA LYS A 185 -18.94 -13.43 -19.99
C LYS A 185 -19.53 -14.26 -18.86
N TYR A 186 -20.69 -13.84 -18.34
CA TYR A 186 -21.44 -14.58 -17.34
C TYR A 186 -22.96 -14.47 -17.63
N PRO A 187 -23.78 -15.45 -17.20
CA PRO A 187 -25.22 -15.35 -17.30
C PRO A 187 -25.74 -14.12 -16.55
N HIS A 188 -26.63 -13.34 -17.17
CA HIS A 188 -27.20 -12.16 -16.56
C HIS A 188 -27.89 -12.54 -15.23
N PRO A 189 -27.62 -11.84 -14.12
CA PRO A 189 -28.06 -12.27 -12.79
C PRO A 189 -29.58 -12.30 -12.64
N GLY A 190 -30.30 -11.49 -13.42
CA GLY A 190 -31.77 -11.51 -13.49
C GLY A 190 -32.39 -12.68 -14.29
N GLY A 191 -31.60 -13.65 -14.77
CA GLY A 191 -32.12 -14.88 -15.39
C GLY A 191 -32.80 -14.72 -16.75
N GLY A 192 -32.65 -13.58 -17.43
CA GLY A 192 -33.24 -13.35 -18.74
C GLY A 192 -32.72 -14.31 -19.80
N LEU A 193 -33.60 -14.83 -20.65
CA LEU A 193 -33.26 -15.72 -21.76
C LEU A 193 -33.17 -14.92 -23.09
N ASN A 194 -32.36 -15.41 -24.02
CA ASN A 194 -32.31 -14.92 -25.40
C ASN A 194 -33.40 -15.59 -26.26
N ARG A 195 -33.44 -15.27 -27.56
CA ARG A 195 -34.42 -15.84 -28.51
C ARG A 195 -34.30 -17.36 -28.68
N ASP A 196 -33.12 -17.91 -28.41
CA ASP A 196 -32.82 -19.35 -28.51
C ASP A 196 -33.04 -20.09 -27.19
N ASN A 197 -33.74 -19.47 -26.23
CA ASN A 197 -34.02 -20.03 -24.90
C ASN A 197 -32.76 -20.31 -24.06
N GLN A 198 -31.63 -19.66 -24.38
CA GLN A 198 -30.38 -19.73 -23.61
C GLN A 198 -30.24 -18.53 -22.67
N PRO A 199 -29.51 -18.64 -21.55
CA PRO A 199 -29.25 -17.50 -20.67
C PRO A 199 -28.60 -16.34 -21.42
N ARG A 200 -29.17 -15.14 -21.27
CA ARG A 200 -28.58 -13.92 -21.81
C ARG A 200 -27.24 -13.69 -21.11
N MET A 201 -26.16 -13.68 -21.87
CA MET A 201 -24.82 -13.42 -21.33
C MET A 201 -24.58 -11.92 -21.22
N GLU A 202 -23.88 -11.51 -20.17
CA GLU A 202 -23.42 -10.16 -19.93
C GLU A 202 -21.90 -10.16 -19.72
N ARG A 203 -21.28 -8.98 -19.89
CA ARG A 203 -19.85 -8.74 -19.69
C ARG A 203 -19.64 -7.63 -18.68
N CYS A 204 -18.69 -7.82 -17.78
CA CYS A 204 -18.26 -6.80 -16.84
C CYS A 204 -16.73 -6.69 -16.90
N CYS A 205 -16.17 -5.48 -16.75
CA CYS A 205 -14.71 -5.37 -16.66
C CYS A 205 -14.29 -5.71 -15.23
N PRO A 206 -13.52 -6.78 -14.99
CA PRO A 206 -12.96 -7.02 -13.68
C PRO A 206 -11.87 -5.98 -13.38
N HIS A 207 -11.64 -5.74 -12.10
CA HIS A 207 -10.57 -4.87 -11.61
C HIS A 207 -10.01 -5.39 -10.29
N THR A 208 -8.87 -4.82 -9.89
CA THR A 208 -8.23 -5.09 -8.60
C THR A 208 -8.42 -3.90 -7.68
N GLU A 209 -8.63 -4.15 -6.39
CA GLU A 209 -8.56 -3.13 -5.34
C GLU A 209 -7.48 -3.50 -4.33
N LEU A 210 -6.64 -2.55 -3.96
CA LEU A 210 -5.64 -2.71 -2.91
C LEU A 210 -6.04 -1.90 -1.69
N ARG A 211 -6.03 -2.54 -0.52
CA ARG A 211 -6.43 -1.91 0.73
C ARG A 211 -5.38 -2.21 1.79
N GLY A 212 -4.70 -1.19 2.31
CA GLY A 212 -3.57 -1.39 3.22
C GLY A 212 -4.03 -1.93 4.58
N ARG A 213 -3.38 -2.98 5.09
CA ARG A 213 -3.76 -3.52 6.40
C ARG A 213 -3.32 -2.60 7.53
N PRO A 214 -4.15 -2.30 8.54
CA PRO A 214 -3.73 -1.50 9.68
C PRO A 214 -2.55 -2.16 10.41
N SER A 215 -1.51 -1.37 10.69
CA SER A 215 -0.32 -1.87 11.38
C SER A 215 -0.60 -2.21 12.85
N ALA A 216 0.10 -3.22 13.37
CA ALA A 216 0.05 -3.59 14.78
C ALA A 216 0.41 -2.40 15.69
N SER A 217 1.33 -1.53 15.25
CA SER A 217 1.67 -0.30 15.99
C SER A 217 0.50 0.68 16.04
N MET A 218 -0.21 0.91 14.94
CA MET A 218 -1.37 1.79 14.91
C MET A 218 -2.47 1.24 15.84
N ILE A 219 -2.79 -0.05 15.73
CA ILE A 219 -3.80 -0.71 16.57
C ILE A 219 -3.42 -0.60 18.05
N LYS A 220 -2.15 -0.89 18.38
CA LYS A 220 -1.63 -0.79 19.75
C LYS A 220 -1.71 0.64 20.28
N ASP A 221 -1.35 1.64 19.47
CA ASP A 221 -1.37 3.04 19.86
C ASP A 221 -2.81 3.55 20.06
N ILE A 222 -3.78 3.10 19.27
CA ILE A 222 -5.20 3.43 19.47
C ILE A 222 -5.76 2.78 20.74
N ASN A 223 -5.42 1.50 20.96
CA ASN A 223 -5.92 0.75 22.13
C ASN A 223 -5.36 1.25 23.46
N ASN A 224 -4.08 1.64 23.48
CA ASN A 224 -3.38 2.01 24.72
C ASN A 224 -3.14 3.53 24.86
N GLY A 225 -3.45 4.29 23.81
CA GLY A 225 -3.28 5.74 23.78
C GLY A 225 -4.49 6.45 24.33
N ARG A 226 -4.50 7.78 24.18
CA ARG A 226 -5.66 8.61 24.52
C ARG A 226 -6.33 9.08 23.24
N LEU A 227 -7.56 8.64 23.00
CA LEU A 227 -8.38 9.19 21.91
C LEU A 227 -8.60 10.69 22.13
N THR A 228 -8.57 11.45 21.05
CA THR A 228 -8.75 12.91 21.08
C THR A 228 -9.82 13.40 20.13
N GLY A 229 -10.19 12.59 19.14
CA GLY A 229 -11.32 12.89 18.26
C GLY A 229 -11.57 11.76 17.28
N ILE A 230 -12.84 11.58 16.92
CA ILE A 230 -13.26 10.73 15.81
C ILE A 230 -14.18 11.57 14.93
N SER A 231 -14.00 11.49 13.62
CA SER A 231 -14.87 12.19 12.68
C SER A 231 -15.17 11.32 11.47
N LEU A 232 -16.42 11.34 11.04
CA LEU A 232 -16.89 10.64 9.84
C LEU A 232 -17.02 11.66 8.71
N ILE A 233 -16.50 11.33 7.53
CA ILE A 233 -16.41 12.23 6.39
C ILE A 233 -17.23 11.67 5.24
N ARG A 234 -18.12 12.51 4.73
CA ARG A 234 -18.92 12.26 3.53
C ARG A 234 -18.43 13.17 2.42
N SER A 235 -17.99 12.57 1.31
CA SER A 235 -17.72 13.32 0.08
C SER A 235 -19.04 13.75 -0.57
N GLU A 236 -19.07 14.97 -1.08
CA GLU A 236 -20.22 15.57 -1.75
C GLU A 236 -19.83 16.10 -3.12
N ALA A 237 -20.83 16.33 -3.98
CA ALA A 237 -20.60 16.98 -5.26
C ALA A 237 -20.02 18.38 -5.04
N ILE A 238 -18.97 18.72 -5.80
CA ILE A 238 -18.30 20.01 -5.69
C ILE A 238 -19.28 21.10 -6.12
N THR A 239 -19.76 21.88 -5.15
CA THR A 239 -20.77 22.92 -5.36
C THR A 239 -20.24 24.27 -4.89
N PRO A 240 -20.44 25.36 -5.66
CA PRO A 240 -20.09 26.70 -5.20
C PRO A 240 -20.90 27.08 -3.95
N ILE A 241 -20.27 27.85 -3.05
CA ILE A 241 -20.99 28.40 -1.90
C ILE A 241 -21.69 29.70 -2.30
N ALA A 242 -22.97 29.82 -1.95
CA ALA A 242 -23.75 31.03 -2.20
C ALA A 242 -23.08 32.25 -1.56
N GLY A 243 -22.92 33.32 -2.34
CA GLY A 243 -22.27 34.56 -1.89
C GLY A 243 -20.73 34.53 -1.91
N ALA A 244 -20.09 33.40 -2.20
CA ALA A 244 -18.64 33.27 -2.28
C ALA A 244 -18.22 32.33 -3.42
N PRO A 245 -18.21 32.78 -4.69
CA PRO A 245 -17.98 31.92 -5.85
C PRO A 245 -16.57 31.31 -5.92
N PHE A 246 -15.62 31.85 -5.15
CA PHE A 246 -14.27 31.31 -4.99
C PHE A 246 -14.18 30.15 -3.98
N LEU A 247 -15.25 29.88 -3.23
CA LEU A 247 -15.34 28.76 -2.29
C LEU A 247 -16.21 27.64 -2.86
N ARG A 248 -15.78 26.40 -2.62
CA ARG A 248 -16.48 25.20 -3.05
C ARG A 248 -16.66 24.25 -1.87
N LYS A 249 -17.86 23.71 -1.70
CA LYS A 249 -18.14 22.61 -0.77
C LYS A 249 -17.83 21.30 -1.48
N SER A 250 -16.95 20.49 -0.91
CA SER A 250 -16.64 19.14 -1.41
C SER A 250 -16.94 18.03 -0.41
N GLU A 251 -17.05 18.34 0.89
CA GLU A 251 -17.17 17.34 1.95
C GLU A 251 -17.98 17.88 3.14
N THR A 252 -18.59 16.97 3.89
CA THR A 252 -19.21 17.22 5.20
C THR A 252 -18.56 16.31 6.25
N GLU A 253 -18.22 16.87 7.41
CA GLU A 253 -17.59 16.16 8.53
C GLU A 253 -18.56 16.08 9.72
N LEU A 254 -18.87 14.86 10.18
CA LEU A 254 -19.58 14.58 11.43
C LEU A 254 -18.57 14.27 12.53
N LYS A 255 -18.40 15.19 13.49
CA LYS A 255 -17.53 15.00 14.65
C LYS A 255 -18.28 14.25 15.74
N LEU A 256 -17.69 13.16 16.23
CA LEU A 256 -18.27 12.33 17.29
C LEU A 256 -17.72 12.77 18.65
N ASP A 257 -18.59 12.89 19.64
CA ASP A 257 -18.19 13.06 21.02
C ASP A 257 -17.77 11.72 21.63
N ILE A 258 -16.75 11.73 22.49
CA ILE A 258 -16.16 10.51 23.05
C ILE A 258 -16.53 10.41 24.53
N ASP A 259 -17.33 9.41 24.87
CA ASP A 259 -17.61 9.08 26.26
C ASP A 259 -16.43 8.32 26.88
N PHE A 260 -15.49 9.09 27.44
CA PHE A 260 -14.29 8.55 28.10
C PHE A 260 -14.58 7.68 29.33
N LYS A 261 -15.80 7.73 29.90
CA LYS A 261 -16.16 6.92 31.07
C LYS A 261 -16.53 5.49 30.67
N ASN A 262 -16.95 5.29 29.42
CA ASN A 262 -17.48 4.02 28.91
C ASN A 262 -16.66 3.46 27.75
N LEU A 263 -15.33 3.66 27.77
CA LEU A 263 -14.46 3.11 26.73
C LEU A 263 -14.31 1.58 26.85
N PRO A 264 -14.44 0.83 25.75
CA PRO A 264 -14.23 -0.61 25.74
C PRO A 264 -12.75 -0.96 25.86
N MET A 265 -12.45 -2.15 26.36
CA MET A 265 -11.07 -2.65 26.50
C MET A 265 -10.33 -2.78 25.15
N GLN A 266 -11.06 -3.12 24.08
CA GLN A 266 -10.56 -3.17 22.70
C GLN A 266 -11.15 -2.01 21.89
N VAL A 267 -10.56 -0.82 22.07
CA VAL A 267 -11.01 0.43 21.46
C VAL A 267 -11.04 0.33 19.93
N TRP A 268 -9.97 -0.18 19.31
CA TRP A 268 -9.86 -0.32 17.86
C TRP A 268 -11.01 -1.14 17.27
N GLY A 269 -11.27 -2.34 17.79
CA GLY A 269 -12.33 -3.21 17.27
C GLY A 269 -13.74 -2.62 17.43
N SER A 270 -13.95 -1.74 18.40
CA SER A 270 -15.21 -1.00 18.54
C SER A 270 -15.31 0.18 17.56
N ILE A 271 -14.21 0.91 17.35
CA ILE A 271 -14.14 1.96 16.32
C ILE A 271 -14.39 1.33 14.95
N GLU A 272 -13.65 0.28 14.59
CA GLU A 272 -13.77 -0.38 13.28
C GLU A 272 -15.21 -0.82 12.98
N ARG A 273 -15.90 -1.43 13.96
CA ARG A 273 -17.32 -1.80 13.82
C ARG A 273 -18.22 -0.58 13.65
N ALA A 274 -17.98 0.50 14.39
CA ALA A 274 -18.75 1.73 14.26
C ALA A 274 -18.54 2.39 12.89
N LEU A 275 -17.30 2.41 12.36
CA LEU A 275 -17.02 2.91 11.02
C LEU A 275 -17.76 2.10 9.95
N LYS A 276 -17.69 0.76 10.04
CA LYS A 276 -18.38 -0.16 9.12
C LYS A 276 -19.89 0.06 9.11
N ALA A 277 -20.49 0.20 10.29
CA ALA A 277 -21.93 0.45 10.44
C ALA A 277 -22.39 1.78 9.80
N ASN A 278 -21.50 2.77 9.68
CA ASN A 278 -21.81 4.09 9.11
C ASN A 278 -21.26 4.27 7.68
N SER A 279 -20.68 3.22 7.09
CA SER A 279 -19.97 3.32 5.80
C SER A 279 -20.85 3.64 4.60
N GLY A 280 -22.16 3.40 4.69
CA GLY A 280 -23.14 3.75 3.65
C GLY A 280 -23.26 5.27 3.41
N ASP A 281 -23.15 6.06 4.49
CA ASP A 281 -23.26 7.53 4.42
C ASP A 281 -21.90 8.23 4.47
N PHE A 282 -20.89 7.60 5.08
CA PHE A 282 -19.58 8.19 5.32
C PHE A 282 -18.47 7.27 4.81
N GLY A 283 -17.90 7.58 3.65
CA GLY A 283 -16.86 6.75 3.03
C GLY A 283 -15.49 6.80 3.73
N THR A 284 -15.22 7.84 4.53
CA THR A 284 -13.92 8.03 5.21
C THR A 284 -14.12 8.40 6.67
N ALA A 285 -13.14 8.06 7.51
CA ALA A 285 -13.11 8.44 8.91
C ALA A 285 -11.73 8.97 9.31
N LYS A 286 -11.71 9.93 10.23
CA LYS A 286 -10.51 10.41 10.92
C LYS A 286 -10.52 9.93 12.36
N VAL A 287 -9.43 9.30 12.78
CA VAL A 287 -9.23 8.88 14.17
C VAL A 287 -7.97 9.58 14.69
N SER A 288 -8.16 10.45 15.68
CA SER A 288 -7.11 11.23 16.30
C SER A 288 -6.81 10.71 17.70
N TYR A 289 -5.54 10.45 18.00
CA TYR A 289 -5.11 9.94 19.30
C TYR A 289 -3.73 10.47 19.70
N GLN A 290 -3.50 10.53 21.00
CA GLN A 290 -2.18 10.73 21.59
C GLN A 290 -1.51 9.37 21.79
N ARG A 291 -0.26 9.23 21.33
CA ARG A 291 0.48 7.97 21.48
C ARG A 291 0.75 7.65 22.95
N PRO A 292 0.72 6.36 23.36
CA PRO A 292 1.05 5.96 24.73
C PRO A 292 2.43 6.46 25.15
N GLY A 293 2.54 7.10 26.31
CA GLY A 293 3.81 7.59 26.85
C GLY A 293 4.44 8.76 26.08
N SER A 294 3.72 9.39 25.14
CA SER A 294 4.24 10.49 24.32
C SER A 294 3.31 11.70 24.36
N LYS A 295 3.85 12.91 24.14
CA LYS A 295 3.07 14.13 23.89
C LYS A 295 2.64 14.28 22.42
N ARG A 296 3.01 13.32 21.55
CA ARG A 296 2.72 13.37 20.12
C ARG A 296 1.27 12.96 19.84
N PHE A 297 0.55 13.84 19.13
CA PHE A 297 -0.76 13.58 18.56
C PHE A 297 -0.63 13.07 17.13
N VAL A 298 -1.51 12.16 16.76
CA VAL A 298 -1.56 11.50 15.47
C VAL A 298 -3.00 11.46 15.01
N THR A 299 -3.25 11.75 13.74
CA THR A 299 -4.54 11.57 13.08
C THR A 299 -4.36 10.59 11.93
N VAL A 300 -5.17 9.56 11.90
CA VAL A 300 -5.20 8.55 10.84
C VAL A 300 -6.49 8.67 10.06
N GLU A 301 -6.39 8.69 8.74
CA GLU A 301 -7.53 8.60 7.83
C GLU A 301 -7.75 7.15 7.43
N LEU A 302 -9.00 6.70 7.52
CA LEU A 302 -9.43 5.33 7.33
C LEU A 302 -10.57 5.27 6.33
N ASN A 303 -10.58 4.24 5.48
CA ASN A 303 -11.76 3.88 4.72
C ASN A 303 -12.81 3.28 5.67
N SER A 304 -14.02 3.85 5.72
CA SER A 304 -15.02 3.43 6.71
C SER A 304 -15.57 2.02 6.48
N THR A 305 -15.63 1.56 5.23
CA THR A 305 -16.13 0.23 4.86
C THR A 305 -15.19 -0.88 5.33
N THR A 306 -13.89 -0.62 5.31
CA THR A 306 -12.86 -1.66 5.51
C THR A 306 -12.13 -1.49 6.84
N GLY A 307 -12.06 -0.26 7.37
CA GLY A 307 -11.20 0.11 8.49
C GLY A 307 -9.73 0.28 8.11
N HIS A 308 -9.41 0.26 6.81
CA HIS A 308 -8.03 0.30 6.33
C HIS A 308 -7.49 1.73 6.23
N PRO A 309 -6.22 1.99 6.63
CA PRO A 309 -5.59 3.29 6.47
C PRO A 309 -5.50 3.73 5.01
N LEU A 310 -5.74 5.02 4.78
CA LEU A 310 -5.56 5.67 3.49
C LEU A 310 -4.10 6.15 3.26
N SER A 311 -3.25 6.05 4.28
CA SER A 311 -1.84 6.43 4.23
C SER A 311 -0.93 5.24 4.55
N ASP A 312 0.08 5.02 3.71
CA ASP A 312 1.07 3.94 3.83
C ASP A 312 1.85 3.99 5.17
N LEU A 313 1.89 5.13 5.86
CA LEU A 313 2.55 5.27 7.17
C LEU A 313 1.96 4.38 8.25
N TYR A 314 0.70 3.98 8.10
CA TYR A 314 -0.02 3.18 9.07
C TYR A 314 -0.29 1.77 8.59
N VAL A 315 0.23 1.41 7.41
CA VAL A 315 0.09 0.09 6.82
C VAL A 315 1.09 -0.88 7.46
N GLU A 316 0.63 -2.09 7.78
CA GLU A 316 1.46 -3.18 8.28
C GLU A 316 2.63 -3.44 7.33
N SER A 317 3.83 -3.67 7.87
CA SER A 317 5.02 -3.85 7.04
C SER A 317 6.07 -4.72 7.69
N PHE A 318 6.93 -5.29 6.85
CA PHE A 318 8.10 -6.04 7.28
C PHE A 318 9.34 -5.62 6.48
N GLU A 319 10.53 -5.89 7.01
CA GLU A 319 11.81 -5.55 6.38
C GLU A 319 12.64 -6.81 6.10
N ILE A 320 13.25 -6.82 4.92
CA ILE A 320 14.23 -7.83 4.49
C ILE A 320 15.61 -7.19 4.46
N GLY A 321 16.53 -7.76 5.22
CA GLY A 321 17.96 -7.45 5.15
C GLY A 321 18.78 -8.11 6.26
N PRO A 322 20.12 -8.02 6.18
CA PRO A 322 20.88 -7.44 5.08
C PRO A 322 20.87 -8.30 3.81
N ILE A 323 20.82 -7.66 2.63
CA ILE A 323 20.80 -8.30 1.31
C ILE A 323 22.17 -8.16 0.66
N PHE A 324 22.76 -9.29 0.27
CA PHE A 324 24.04 -9.33 -0.44
C PHE A 324 23.96 -10.19 -1.70
N PRO A 325 24.48 -9.73 -2.86
CA PRO A 325 25.00 -8.38 -3.08
C PRO A 325 23.89 -7.32 -3.01
N PRO A 326 24.23 -6.06 -2.67
CA PRO A 326 23.25 -4.98 -2.61
C PRO A 326 22.46 -4.84 -3.92
N LEU A 327 21.23 -4.39 -3.81
CA LEU A 327 20.30 -4.29 -4.92
C LEU A 327 20.39 -2.93 -5.60
N ALA A 328 20.38 -2.92 -6.93
CA ALA A 328 20.15 -1.71 -7.71
C ALA A 328 18.69 -1.21 -7.55
N HIS A 329 18.39 -0.03 -8.11
CA HIS A 329 17.03 0.52 -8.15
C HIS A 329 16.08 -0.29 -9.04
N SER A 330 16.62 -1.09 -9.95
CA SER A 330 15.85 -1.91 -10.88
C SER A 330 16.55 -3.23 -11.17
N SER A 331 15.79 -4.18 -11.71
CA SER A 331 16.23 -5.49 -12.17
C SER A 331 15.42 -5.91 -13.40
N LYS A 332 15.93 -6.87 -14.17
CA LYS A 332 15.21 -7.41 -15.33
C LYS A 332 14.28 -8.58 -14.97
N THR A 333 14.60 -9.28 -13.89
CA THR A 333 13.93 -10.51 -13.43
C THR A 333 13.70 -10.43 -11.93
N VAL A 334 12.76 -11.22 -11.42
CA VAL A 334 12.53 -11.39 -9.98
C VAL A 334 13.87 -11.74 -9.31
N VAL A 335 14.20 -11.01 -8.24
CA VAL A 335 15.46 -11.17 -7.54
C VAL A 335 15.29 -12.16 -6.40
N THR A 336 15.65 -13.43 -6.63
CA THR A 336 15.46 -14.54 -5.68
C THR A 336 16.01 -14.28 -4.28
N ARG A 337 17.21 -13.68 -4.16
CA ARG A 337 17.80 -13.31 -2.87
C ARG A 337 17.00 -12.29 -2.06
N LEU A 338 16.06 -11.58 -2.69
CA LEU A 338 15.08 -10.72 -2.03
C LEU A 338 13.73 -11.44 -1.88
N SER A 339 13.22 -12.05 -2.94
CA SER A 339 11.89 -12.66 -2.94
C SER A 339 11.78 -13.85 -1.99
N ASP A 340 12.79 -14.72 -1.92
CA ASP A 340 12.71 -15.94 -1.11
C ASP A 340 12.60 -15.63 0.41
N PRO A 341 13.44 -14.76 1.00
CA PRO A 341 13.23 -14.34 2.39
C PRO A 341 11.96 -13.50 2.57
N ALA A 342 11.56 -12.70 1.57
CA ALA A 342 10.31 -11.95 1.61
C ALA A 342 9.07 -12.85 1.66
N ILE A 343 9.04 -13.92 0.86
CA ILE A 343 7.97 -14.93 0.86
C ILE A 343 7.87 -15.58 2.23
N LYS A 344 9.00 -15.98 2.84
CA LYS A 344 9.01 -16.57 4.19
C LYS A 344 8.35 -15.67 5.24
N GLN A 345 8.65 -14.37 5.23
CA GLN A 345 8.01 -13.42 6.14
C GLN A 345 6.56 -13.14 5.76
N PHE A 346 6.27 -12.95 4.47
CA PHE A 346 4.92 -12.74 3.94
C PHE A 346 3.93 -13.81 4.40
N LYS A 347 4.38 -15.07 4.51
CA LYS A 347 3.54 -16.18 4.98
C LYS A 347 2.94 -15.96 6.37
N SER A 348 3.61 -15.27 7.29
CA SER A 348 3.08 -15.03 8.64
C SER A 348 1.94 -14.01 8.67
N TYR A 349 1.74 -13.28 7.56
CA TYR A 349 0.69 -12.28 7.44
C TYR A 349 -0.58 -12.83 6.78
N ARG A 350 -0.57 -14.04 6.23
CA ARG A 350 -1.76 -14.63 5.59
C ARG A 350 -2.72 -15.17 6.66
N ALA A 351 -3.99 -14.80 6.60
CA ALA A 351 -5.01 -15.51 7.38
C ALA A 351 -5.63 -16.59 6.50
N ILE A 352 -4.98 -17.77 6.45
CA ILE A 352 -5.46 -18.95 5.72
C ILE A 352 -6.37 -19.79 6.61
#